data_AF-A0AAV1JBX7-F1
#
_entry.id   AF-A0AAV1JBX7-F1
#
_cell.length_a   1.000
_cell.length_b   1.000
_cell.length_c   1.000
_cell.angle_alpha   90.00
_cell.angle_beta   90.00
_cell.angle_gamma   90.00
#
_symmetry.space_group_name_H-M   'P 1'
#
loop_
_entity.id
_entity.type
_entity.pdbx_description
1 polymer ?
#
loop_
_entity_poly.entity_id
_entity_poly.type
_entity_poly.pdbx_seq_one_letter_code
_entity_poly.pdbx_strand_id
1 'polypeptide(L)'
;MDAFKKQLDDMKETFTYRMRDFQKDLQKGNSDAASPSSRLASDFAVFRTFVMTSLECLQNQMELLSRLADQMETRSRGKILLIHGVPESKNENTASLVATTLAKHLSVTTLTPDSFSKCYRMGQAKSEKPRVILIKFRDHLMKSKIWHDKKEYWSDTV
;
A
#
# COMPACT_ATOMS: atom_id res chain seq x y z
N MET A 1 -12.10 7.91 5.83
CA MET A 1 -12.81 6.62 5.73
C MET A 1 -14.31 6.84 5.62
N ASP A 2 -14.90 7.69 6.45
CA ASP A 2 -16.36 7.92 6.44
C ASP A 2 -16.90 8.58 5.16
N ALA A 3 -16.17 9.55 4.59
CA ALA A 3 -16.55 10.16 3.31
C ALA A 3 -16.54 9.15 2.14
N PHE A 4 -15.63 8.18 2.18
CA PHE A 4 -15.53 7.12 1.17
C PHE A 4 -16.67 6.09 1.31
N LYS A 5 -16.98 5.70 2.55
CA LYS A 5 -18.12 4.83 2.86
C LYS A 5 -19.43 5.46 2.38
N LYS A 6 -19.59 6.77 2.60
CA LYS A 6 -20.74 7.54 2.13
C LYS A 6 -20.87 7.52 0.60
N GLN A 7 -19.79 7.74 -0.15
CA GLN A 7 -19.85 7.65 -1.63
C GLN A 7 -20.23 6.25 -2.14
N LEU A 8 -19.78 5.20 -1.46
CA LEU A 8 -20.13 3.81 -1.81
C LEU A 8 -21.60 3.51 -1.53
N ASP A 9 -22.11 3.99 -0.40
CA ASP A 9 -23.51 3.87 -0.01
C ASP A 9 -24.41 4.67 -0.99
N ASP A 10 -24.02 5.89 -1.35
CA ASP A 10 -24.74 6.74 -2.32
C ASP A 10 -24.78 6.09 -3.72
N MET A 11 -23.67 5.49 -4.17
CA MET A 11 -23.59 4.78 -5.46
C MET A 11 -24.46 3.51 -5.45
N LYS A 12 -24.45 2.75 -4.35
CA LYS A 12 -25.30 1.57 -4.16
C LYS A 12 -26.77 1.95 -4.17
N GLU A 13 -27.15 3.02 -3.49
CA GLU A 13 -28.53 3.50 -3.44
C GLU A 13 -29.02 3.96 -4.81
N THR A 14 -28.19 4.73 -5.52
CA THR A 14 -28.47 5.16 -6.91
C THR A 14 -28.63 3.98 -7.86
N PHE A 15 -27.76 2.97 -7.75
CA PHE A 15 -27.84 1.74 -8.54
C PHE A 15 -29.13 0.97 -8.26
N THR A 16 -29.46 0.78 -6.98
CA THR A 16 -30.65 0.04 -6.56
C THR A 16 -31.94 0.77 -6.97
N TYR A 17 -31.94 2.10 -6.90
CA TYR A 17 -33.05 2.93 -7.34
C TYR A 17 -33.28 2.78 -8.85
N ARG A 18 -32.26 3.02 -9.67
CA ARG A 18 -32.40 2.97 -11.14
C ARG A 18 -32.70 1.57 -11.66
N MET A 19 -32.13 0.52 -11.06
CA MET A 19 -32.45 -0.86 -11.43
C MET A 19 -33.91 -1.20 -11.12
N ARG A 20 -34.44 -0.74 -9.97
CA ARG A 20 -35.83 -0.93 -9.60
C ARG A 20 -36.78 -0.17 -10.54
N ASP A 21 -36.39 1.04 -10.96
CA ASP A 21 -37.18 1.86 -11.88
C ASP A 21 -37.24 1.21 -13.27
N PHE A 22 -36.09 0.79 -13.80
CA PHE A 22 -36.01 0.03 -15.05
C PHE A 22 -36.82 -1.28 -15.00
N GLN A 23 -36.79 -2.01 -13.89
CA GLN A 23 -37.59 -3.22 -13.71
C GLN A 23 -39.10 -2.93 -13.72
N LYS A 24 -39.54 -1.79 -13.17
CA LYS A 24 -40.94 -1.36 -13.21
C LYS A 24 -41.37 -0.96 -14.63
N ASP A 25 -40.50 -0.28 -15.36
CA ASP A 25 -40.79 0.15 -16.73
C ASP A 25 -40.86 -1.04 -17.70
N LEU A 26 -40.00 -2.06 -17.53
CA LEU A 26 -40.12 -3.34 -18.24
C LEU A 26 -41.45 -4.05 -17.95
N GLN A 27 -41.91 -4.04 -16.69
CA GLN A 27 -43.18 -4.67 -16.32
C GLN A 27 -44.41 -3.94 -16.88
N LYS A 28 -44.35 -2.60 -16.97
CA LYS A 28 -45.42 -1.78 -17.56
C LYS A 28 -45.45 -1.84 -19.09
N GLY A 29 -44.29 -1.85 -19.76
CA GLY A 29 -44.15 -1.85 -21.21
C GLY A 29 -44.76 -3.07 -21.94
N ASN A 30 -45.04 -4.16 -21.21
CA ASN A 30 -45.73 -5.33 -21.74
C ASN A 30 -47.23 -5.11 -22.05
N SER A 31 -47.79 -3.94 -21.73
CA SER A 31 -49.23 -3.66 -21.84
C SER A 31 -49.67 -2.72 -22.97
N ASP A 32 -48.76 -1.98 -23.63
CA ASP A 32 -49.13 -0.97 -24.65
C ASP A 32 -48.40 -1.14 -26.00
N ALA A 33 -49.19 -1.26 -27.05
CA ALA A 33 -48.83 -1.60 -28.44
C ALA A 33 -48.17 -0.45 -29.25
N ALA A 34 -47.07 0.12 -28.77
CA ALA A 34 -46.14 0.91 -29.60
C ALA A 34 -44.86 0.09 -29.84
N SER A 35 -44.35 0.05 -31.08
CA SER A 35 -43.25 -0.83 -31.55
C SER A 35 -42.22 -1.17 -30.45
N PRO A 36 -42.33 -2.37 -29.81
CA PRO A 36 -41.63 -2.71 -28.57
C PRO A 36 -40.10 -2.61 -28.66
N SER A 37 -39.58 -2.73 -29.88
CA SER A 37 -38.15 -2.73 -30.18
C SER A 37 -37.47 -1.36 -30.05
N SER A 38 -38.16 -0.24 -30.31
CA SER A 38 -37.51 1.09 -30.25
C SER A 38 -37.35 1.61 -28.82
N ARG A 39 -38.35 1.39 -27.96
CA ARG A 39 -38.29 1.71 -26.52
C ARG A 39 -37.28 0.83 -25.79
N LEU A 40 -37.28 -0.47 -26.08
CA LEU A 40 -36.29 -1.38 -25.51
C LEU A 40 -34.85 -0.99 -25.91
N ALA A 41 -34.65 -0.52 -27.14
CA ALA A 41 -33.35 -0.04 -27.59
C ALA A 41 -32.89 1.24 -26.85
N SER A 42 -33.80 2.19 -26.58
CA SER A 42 -33.45 3.38 -25.79
C SER A 42 -33.13 3.03 -24.33
N ASP A 43 -33.92 2.16 -23.71
CA ASP A 43 -33.74 1.80 -22.31
C ASP A 43 -32.46 0.97 -22.12
N PHE A 44 -32.15 0.09 -23.07
CA PHE A 44 -30.88 -0.63 -23.11
C PHE A 44 -29.68 0.30 -23.29
N ALA A 45 -29.80 1.34 -24.11
CA ALA A 45 -28.73 2.33 -24.27
C ALA A 45 -28.46 3.10 -22.97
N VAL A 46 -29.51 3.51 -22.26
CA VAL A 46 -29.40 4.17 -20.95
C VAL A 46 -28.77 3.24 -19.92
N PHE A 47 -29.22 1.99 -19.85
CA PHE A 47 -28.67 0.98 -18.96
C PHE A 47 -27.20 0.69 -19.26
N ARG A 48 -26.84 0.51 -20.54
CA ARG A 48 -25.46 0.26 -20.96
C ARG A 48 -24.54 1.40 -20.56
N THR A 49 -24.93 2.65 -20.84
CA THR A 49 -24.14 3.81 -20.45
C THR A 49 -23.96 3.85 -18.94
N PHE A 50 -25.03 3.62 -18.18
CA PHE A 50 -24.96 3.59 -16.72
C PHE A 50 -24.01 2.50 -16.18
N VAL A 51 -24.10 1.26 -16.71
CA VAL A 51 -23.21 0.16 -16.31
C VAL A 51 -21.76 0.48 -16.65
N MET A 52 -21.50 1.00 -17.85
CA MET A 52 -20.14 1.37 -18.27
C MET A 52 -19.57 2.47 -17.37
N THR A 53 -20.32 3.54 -17.10
CA THR A 53 -19.88 4.61 -16.20
C THR A 53 -19.65 4.10 -14.77
N SER A 54 -20.49 3.16 -14.30
CA SER A 54 -20.32 2.56 -12.97
C SER A 54 -19.06 1.69 -12.89
N LEU A 55 -18.77 0.91 -13.95
CA LEU A 55 -17.56 0.10 -14.05
C LEU A 55 -16.31 0.97 -14.15
N GLU A 56 -16.33 2.03 -14.95
CA GLU A 56 -15.25 3.01 -15.05
C GLU A 56 -14.98 3.67 -13.69
N CYS A 57 -16.04 4.06 -12.97
CA CYS A 57 -15.91 4.62 -11.63
C CYS A 57 -15.27 3.61 -10.65
N LEU A 58 -15.71 2.35 -10.66
CA LEU A 58 -15.13 1.31 -9.82
C LEU A 58 -13.66 1.03 -10.16
N GLN A 59 -13.31 1.03 -11.45
CA GLN A 59 -11.94 0.85 -11.91
C GLN A 59 -11.03 1.98 -11.41
N ASN A 60 -11.48 3.23 -11.55
CA ASN A 60 -10.76 4.40 -11.04
C ASN A 60 -10.59 4.36 -9.51
N GLN A 61 -11.61 3.89 -8.79
CA GLN A 61 -11.53 3.71 -7.34
C GLN A 61 -10.52 2.63 -6.94
N MET A 62 -10.49 1.50 -7.65
CA MET A 62 -9.53 0.43 -7.39
C MET A 62 -8.10 0.90 -7.65
N GLU A 63 -7.88 1.67 -8.71
CA GLU A 63 -6.58 2.26 -9.01
C GLU A 63 -6.13 3.23 -7.91
N LEU A 64 -7.03 4.09 -7.43
CA LEU A 64 -6.73 4.99 -6.31
C LEU A 64 -6.34 4.21 -5.04
N LEU A 65 -7.10 3.16 -4.70
CA LEU A 65 -6.80 2.31 -3.55
C LEU A 65 -5.44 1.61 -3.69
N SER A 66 -5.12 1.10 -4.88
CA SER A 66 -3.81 0.50 -5.16
C SER A 66 -2.68 1.50 -4.91
N ARG A 67 -2.80 2.72 -5.45
CA ARG A 67 -1.79 3.77 -5.25
C ARG A 67 -1.64 4.16 -3.78
N LEU A 68 -2.74 4.26 -3.04
CA LEU A 68 -2.70 4.58 -1.61
C LEU A 68 -2.07 3.45 -0.79
N ALA A 69 -2.37 2.18 -1.13
CA ALA A 69 -1.73 1.03 -0.51
C ALA A 69 -0.21 1.04 -0.75
N ASP A 70 0.23 1.26 -1.99
CA ASP A 70 1.65 1.36 -2.34
C ASP A 70 2.34 2.51 -1.62
N GLN A 71 1.70 3.68 -1.52
CA GLN A 71 2.24 4.81 -0.76
C GLN A 71 2.36 4.49 0.73
N MET A 72 1.38 3.83 1.33
CA MET A 72 1.46 3.42 2.73
C MET A 72 2.56 2.38 2.96
N GLU A 73 2.70 1.40 2.07
CA GLU A 73 3.77 0.42 2.16
C GLU A 73 5.14 1.09 1.97
N THR A 74 5.28 1.98 0.99
CA THR A 74 6.50 2.73 0.73
C THR A 74 6.88 3.60 1.93
N ARG A 75 5.93 4.28 2.56
CA ARG A 75 6.17 5.05 3.80
C ARG A 75 6.58 4.15 4.96
N SER A 76 5.95 2.97 5.09
CA SER A 76 6.29 1.98 6.12
C SER A 76 7.70 1.41 5.94
N ARG A 77 8.05 1.02 4.71
CA ARG A 77 9.39 0.58 4.28
C ARG A 77 10.43 1.69 4.33
N GLY A 78 9.99 2.94 4.20
CA GLY A 78 10.83 4.13 4.26
C GLY A 78 11.64 4.21 5.56
N LYS A 79 11.15 3.64 6.66
CA LYS A 79 11.84 3.59 7.96
C LYS A 79 12.66 2.32 8.18
N ILE A 80 12.77 1.44 7.17
CA ILE A 80 13.46 0.15 7.29
C ILE A 80 14.82 0.22 6.59
N LEU A 81 15.82 -0.41 7.20
CA LEU A 81 17.13 -0.68 6.60
C LEU A 81 17.47 -2.16 6.79
N LEU A 82 18.10 -2.74 5.77
CA LEU A 82 18.61 -4.10 5.80
C LEU A 82 20.13 -4.05 5.91
N ILE A 83 20.68 -4.74 6.90
CA ILE A 83 22.13 -4.88 7.09
C ILE A 83 22.53 -6.32 6.79
N HIS A 84 23.56 -6.46 5.97
CA HIS A 84 24.15 -7.73 5.56
C HIS A 84 25.55 -7.89 6.16
N GLY A 85 26.04 -9.12 6.24
CA GLY A 85 27.43 -9.41 6.58
C GLY A 85 27.78 -9.34 8.07
N VAL A 86 26.80 -9.16 8.96
CA VAL A 86 27.05 -9.17 10.41
C VAL A 86 27.12 -10.63 10.89
N PRO A 87 28.23 -11.11 11.49
CA PRO A 87 28.34 -12.48 12.01
C PRO A 87 27.23 -12.80 13.02
N GLU A 88 26.77 -14.05 13.06
CA GLU A 88 25.71 -14.49 13.99
C GLU A 88 26.30 -15.02 15.30
N SER A 89 25.71 -14.63 16.42
CA SER A 89 26.01 -15.23 17.73
C SER A 89 24.76 -15.83 18.39
N LYS A 90 24.95 -16.88 19.20
CA LYS A 90 23.87 -17.47 20.00
C LYS A 90 23.49 -16.46 21.10
N ASN A 91 22.22 -16.06 21.12
CA ASN A 91 21.64 -15.12 22.09
C ASN A 91 22.12 -13.65 21.94
N GLU A 92 22.26 -13.15 20.70
CA GLU A 92 22.67 -11.78 20.45
C GLU A 92 21.55 -10.74 20.69
N ASN A 93 21.90 -9.62 21.32
CA ASN A 93 21.07 -8.43 21.29
C ASN A 93 21.35 -7.67 19.99
N THR A 94 20.50 -7.89 18.98
CA THR A 94 20.68 -7.33 17.64
C THR A 94 20.69 -5.80 17.64
N ALA A 95 19.93 -5.14 18.51
CA ALA A 95 19.86 -3.68 18.57
C ALA A 95 21.19 -3.06 19.04
N SER A 96 21.79 -3.60 20.09
CA SER A 96 23.10 -3.12 20.58
C SER A 96 24.23 -3.46 19.61
N LEU A 97 24.18 -4.63 18.98
CA LEU A 97 25.15 -5.04 17.97
C LEU A 97 25.12 -4.10 16.77
N VAL A 98 23.92 -3.81 16.25
CA VAL A 98 23.75 -2.87 15.14
C VAL A 98 24.18 -1.46 15.53
N ALA A 99 23.81 -0.97 16.71
CA ALA A 99 24.21 0.37 17.16
C ALA A 99 25.74 0.51 17.20
N THR A 100 26.44 -0.50 17.75
CA THR A 100 27.90 -0.50 17.81
C THR A 100 28.56 -0.67 16.44
N THR A 101 28.02 -1.53 15.56
CA THR A 101 28.54 -1.67 14.20
C THR A 101 28.36 -0.38 13.39
N LEU A 102 27.19 0.25 13.47
CA LEU A 102 26.94 1.51 12.78
C LEU A 102 27.79 2.64 13.34
N ALA A 103 27.95 2.76 14.66
CA ALA A 103 28.82 3.77 15.27
C ALA A 103 30.31 3.59 14.94
N LYS A 104 30.75 2.35 14.66
CA LYS A 104 32.13 2.06 14.24
C LYS A 104 32.40 2.46 12.79
N HIS A 105 31.44 2.22 11.90
CA HIS A 105 31.62 2.40 10.46
C HIS A 105 31.07 3.73 9.92
N LEU A 106 30.18 4.37 10.67
CA LEU A 106 29.59 5.65 10.32
C LEU A 106 29.87 6.58 11.49
N SER A 107 30.32 7.80 11.20
CA SER A 107 30.61 8.86 12.17
C SER A 107 29.34 9.42 12.85
N VAL A 108 28.34 8.58 13.10
CA VAL A 108 27.03 8.92 13.66
C VAL A 108 27.08 8.70 15.17
N THR A 109 27.39 9.77 15.90
CA THR A 109 27.70 9.77 17.34
C THR A 109 26.51 9.49 18.27
N THR A 110 25.29 9.28 17.77
CA THR A 110 24.06 9.25 18.59
C THR A 110 23.10 8.09 18.29
N LEU A 111 23.61 6.95 17.82
CA LEU A 111 22.78 5.75 17.66
C LEU A 111 22.69 4.96 18.97
N THR A 112 21.61 5.19 19.71
CA THR A 112 21.21 4.37 20.85
C THR A 112 20.26 3.25 20.42
N PRO A 113 20.22 2.10 21.14
CA PRO A 113 19.25 1.03 20.89
C PRO A 113 17.79 1.51 20.89
N ASP A 114 17.47 2.55 21.66
CA ASP A 114 16.14 3.17 21.74
C ASP A 114 15.72 3.90 20.46
N SER A 115 16.66 4.21 19.56
CA SER A 115 16.35 4.81 18.27
C SER A 115 15.65 3.81 17.33
N PHE A 116 15.74 2.51 17.65
CA PHE A 116 15.10 1.45 16.89
C PHE A 116 13.72 1.13 17.47
N SER A 117 12.74 1.02 16.57
CA SER A 117 11.41 0.48 16.89
C SER A 117 11.43 -1.04 16.92
N LYS A 118 12.13 -1.66 15.95
CA LYS A 118 12.31 -3.11 15.85
C LYS A 118 13.69 -3.40 15.26
N CYS A 119 14.35 -4.43 15.77
CA CYS A 119 15.60 -4.93 15.22
C CYS A 119 15.63 -6.45 15.42
N TYR A 120 15.76 -7.21 14.34
CA TYR A 120 15.83 -8.67 14.40
C TYR A 120 16.39 -9.28 13.11
N ARG A 121 16.87 -10.53 13.21
CA ARG A 121 17.36 -11.32 12.06
C ARG A 121 16.19 -11.87 11.27
N MET A 122 16.26 -11.77 9.95
CA MET A 122 15.26 -12.28 9.02
C MET A 122 15.65 -13.67 8.50
N GLY A 123 14.65 -14.56 8.46
CA GLY A 123 14.77 -15.87 7.82
C GLY A 123 15.33 -17.00 8.70
N GLN A 124 15.40 -18.18 8.11
CA GLN A 124 15.97 -19.37 8.73
C GLN A 124 17.50 -19.29 8.75
N ALA A 125 18.11 -19.82 9.82
CA ALA A 125 19.56 -19.86 9.95
C ALA A 125 20.15 -20.74 8.84
N LYS A 126 21.07 -20.18 8.05
CA LYS A 126 21.79 -20.89 6.99
C LYS A 126 23.27 -20.93 7.36
N SER A 127 23.90 -22.09 7.15
CA SER A 127 25.32 -22.31 7.51
C SER A 127 26.29 -21.46 6.68
N GLU A 128 25.94 -21.16 5.43
CA GLU A 128 26.87 -20.49 4.49
C GLU A 128 26.93 -18.97 4.60
N LYS A 129 25.83 -18.30 5.02
CA LYS A 129 25.74 -16.84 5.00
C LYS A 129 25.00 -16.30 6.22
N PRO A 130 25.53 -15.26 6.90
CA PRO A 130 24.83 -14.63 8.01
C PRO A 130 23.49 -14.04 7.53
N ARG A 131 22.44 -14.23 8.33
CA ARG A 131 21.10 -13.69 8.09
C ARG A 131 21.11 -12.17 8.09
N VAL A 132 20.23 -11.62 7.25
CA VAL A 132 20.02 -10.17 7.15
C VAL A 132 19.40 -9.65 8.44
N ILE A 133 19.90 -8.54 8.96
CA ILE A 133 19.27 -7.84 10.08
C ILE A 133 18.31 -6.79 9.50
N LEU A 134 17.06 -6.86 9.90
CA LEU A 134 16.06 -5.84 9.61
C LEU A 134 16.00 -4.87 10.78
N ILE A 135 16.21 -3.59 10.47
CA ILE A 135 16.11 -2.50 11.45
C ILE A 135 15.01 -1.57 11.01
N LYS A 136 14.06 -1.33 11.91
CA LYS A 136 13.04 -0.30 11.76
C LYS A 136 13.35 0.86 12.68
N PHE A 137 13.61 2.03 12.13
CA PHE A 137 13.85 3.25 12.88
C PHE A 137 12.53 3.86 13.37
N ARG A 138 12.56 4.52 14.53
CA ARG A 138 11.43 5.33 15.00
C ARG A 138 11.25 6.57 14.11
N ASP A 139 12.36 7.23 13.83
CA ASP A 139 12.44 8.41 12.98
C ASP A 139 13.01 8.09 11.60
N HIS A 140 12.34 8.60 10.55
CA HIS A 140 12.79 8.48 9.17
C HIS A 140 14.04 9.33 8.91
N LEU A 141 14.16 10.50 9.54
CA LEU A 141 15.29 11.41 9.34
C LEU A 141 16.62 10.76 9.72
N MET A 142 16.60 9.98 10.81
CA MET A 142 17.77 9.23 11.26
C MET A 142 18.21 8.18 10.24
N LYS A 143 17.27 7.45 9.65
CA LYS A 143 17.59 6.51 8.56
C LYS A 143 18.16 7.24 7.34
N SER A 144 17.54 8.35 6.92
CA SER A 144 18.04 9.14 5.80
C SER A 144 19.47 9.60 6.02
N LYS A 145 19.79 10.12 7.21
CA LYS A 145 21.15 10.52 7.58
C LYS A 145 22.14 9.36 7.46
N ILE A 146 21.85 8.22 8.09
CA ILE A 146 22.67 7.00 8.01
C ILE A 146 22.88 6.54 6.56
N TRP A 147 21.84 6.63 5.72
CA TRP A 147 21.92 6.25 4.32
C TRP A 147 22.82 7.19 3.51
N HIS A 148 22.77 8.50 3.81
CA HIS A 148 23.63 9.50 3.17
C HIS A 148 25.08 9.37 3.63
N ASP A 149 25.32 9.25 4.94
CA ASP A 149 26.67 9.10 5.53
C ASP A 149 27.37 7.83 5.02
N LYS A 150 26.61 6.76 4.74
CA LYS A 150 27.16 5.56 4.08
C LYS A 150 27.75 5.88 2.71
N LYS A 151 27.11 6.74 1.92
CA LYS A 151 27.53 7.06 0.56
C LYS A 151 28.87 7.80 0.56
N GLU A 152 29.07 8.65 1.55
CA GLU A 152 30.32 9.37 1.81
C GLU A 152 31.45 8.41 2.17
N TYR A 153 31.22 7.48 3.11
CA TYR A 153 32.21 6.46 3.50
C TYR A 153 32.69 5.59 2.32
N TRP A 154 31.79 5.21 1.41
CA TRP A 154 32.17 4.43 0.21
C TRP A 154 32.91 5.25 -0.85
N SER A 155 32.79 6.58 -0.81
CA SER A 155 33.48 7.48 -1.74
C SER A 155 34.91 7.77 -1.25
N ASP A 156 35.16 7.72 0.06
CA ASP A 156 36.49 7.91 0.66
C ASP A 156 37.35 6.63 0.71
N THR A 157 36.75 5.45 0.45
CA THR A 157 37.45 4.15 0.51
C THR A 157 37.79 3.58 -0.89
N VAL A 158 37.60 4.35 -1.95
CA VAL A 158 37.96 4.00 -3.35
C VAL A 158 38.90 5.05 -3.91
#